data_AF-A0A925A379-F1
#
_entry.id   AF-A0A925A379-F1
#
_cell.length_a   1.000
_cell.length_b   1.000
_cell.length_c   1.000
_cell.angle_alpha   90.00
_cell.angle_beta   90.00
_cell.angle_gamma   90.00
#
_symmetry.space_group_name_H-M   'P 1'
#
loop_
_entity.id
_entity.type
_entity.pdbx_description
1 polymer ?
#
loop_
_entity_poly.entity_id
_entity_poly.type
_entity_poly.pdbx_seq_one_letter_code
_entity_poly.pdbx_strand_id
1 'polypeptide(L)'
;MTTERFDYVIVGGGSAGCVLADRLSADGNSTVLLLEAGRPDYPWDLFIQMPAALMFPSGNPFYDWRYRSEPEPEMGGRRIAHARGKVLGGSSSINGMIFQRGNPLDFERWGADAGMESWNWAHCLPYFRRMENALAADVDDDFRGKDGPLVLERGPATNPLFGAFFDAAVEAGYSRTSDVNGYRQEGFAPFDRNVHKGRRLSASRAYLRPHLDRPNLTVRTRSQVTGINWEGTRATGVDYLRRNRRTSVDAGEVILCGGAINTPQLLQLSGVGDTAMLSQLGIRTVVDLPGVGANMQDHLE
;
A
#
# COMPACT_ATOMS: atom_id res chain seq x y z
N MET A 1 8.96 31.04 15.40
CA MET A 1 8.09 30.68 14.26
C MET A 1 7.18 29.57 14.75
N THR A 2 5.86 29.72 14.64
CA THR A 2 4.92 28.68 15.05
C THR A 2 5.03 27.50 14.09
N THR A 3 5.45 26.35 14.60
CA THR A 3 5.39 25.08 13.85
C THR A 3 3.92 24.75 13.61
N GLU A 4 3.59 24.34 12.39
CA GLU A 4 2.25 23.88 12.06
C GLU A 4 1.95 22.58 12.83
N ARG A 5 0.70 22.37 13.22
CA ARG A 5 0.28 21.21 14.00
C ARG A 5 -0.95 20.55 13.39
N PHE A 6 -0.94 19.22 13.37
CA PHE A 6 -2.07 18.37 12.98
C PHE A 6 -2.35 17.32 14.04
N ASP A 7 -3.57 16.78 14.07
CA ASP A 7 -3.92 15.65 14.93
C ASP A 7 -3.24 14.38 14.40
N TYR A 8 -3.27 14.17 13.09
CA TYR A 8 -2.62 13.03 12.44
C TYR A 8 -1.67 13.49 11.33
N VAL A 9 -0.44 12.98 11.36
CA VAL A 9 0.51 13.10 10.25
C VAL A 9 0.78 11.71 9.67
N ILE A 10 0.33 11.48 8.44
CA ILE A 10 0.52 10.24 7.71
C ILE A 10 1.74 10.38 6.80
N VAL A 11 2.70 9.47 6.96
CA VAL A 11 3.96 9.45 6.22
C VAL A 11 3.87 8.43 5.08
N GLY A 12 3.64 8.91 3.86
CA GLY A 12 3.50 8.09 2.66
C GLY A 12 2.06 8.07 2.15
N GLY A 13 1.84 8.65 0.97
CA GLY A 13 0.57 8.64 0.23
C GLY A 13 0.40 7.39 -0.62
N GLY A 14 0.76 6.23 -0.09
CA GLY A 14 0.59 4.93 -0.74
C GLY A 14 -0.81 4.32 -0.57
N SER A 15 -0.96 3.02 -0.84
CA SER A 15 -2.24 2.32 -0.71
C SER A 15 -2.89 2.50 0.66
N ALA A 16 -2.18 2.18 1.74
CA ALA A 16 -2.69 2.34 3.10
C ALA A 16 -2.84 3.82 3.50
N GLY A 17 -1.87 4.67 3.14
CA GLY A 17 -1.89 6.09 3.49
C GLY A 17 -3.08 6.84 2.89
N CYS A 18 -3.47 6.54 1.64
CA CYS A 18 -4.67 7.10 1.03
C CYS A 18 -5.95 6.66 1.76
N VAL A 19 -6.04 5.39 2.17
CA VAL A 19 -7.19 4.88 2.94
C VAL A 19 -7.28 5.56 4.30
N LEU A 20 -6.18 5.64 5.05
CA LEU A 20 -6.16 6.27 6.36
C LEU A 20 -6.45 7.76 6.30
N ALA A 21 -5.93 8.47 5.28
CA ALA A 21 -6.21 9.88 5.09
C ALA A 21 -7.70 10.16 4.87
N ASP A 22 -8.39 9.31 4.08
CA ASP A 22 -9.85 9.38 3.94
C ASP A 22 -10.54 9.07 5.28
N ARG A 23 -10.25 7.92 5.89
CA ARG A 23 -11.00 7.45 7.07
C ARG A 23 -10.83 8.35 8.29
N LEU A 24 -9.62 8.86 8.54
CA LEU A 24 -9.33 9.74 9.68
C LEU A 24 -9.87 11.16 9.49
N SER A 25 -10.03 11.63 8.25
CA SER A 25 -10.59 12.96 7.98
C SER A 25 -12.12 12.97 7.83
N ALA A 26 -12.76 11.79 7.81
CA ALA A 26 -14.18 11.64 7.49
C ALA A 26 -15.12 12.30 8.51
N ASP A 27 -14.70 12.44 9.77
CA ASP A 27 -15.51 13.05 10.83
C ASP A 27 -15.53 14.59 10.80
N GLY A 28 -14.62 15.21 10.02
CA GLY A 28 -14.45 16.67 9.93
C GLY A 28 -13.81 17.33 11.15
N ASN A 29 -13.61 16.59 12.26
CA ASN A 29 -13.09 17.13 13.53
C ASN A 29 -11.58 16.98 13.61
N SER A 30 -11.04 15.91 13.06
CA SER A 30 -9.60 15.61 13.09
C SER A 30 -8.87 16.27 11.93
N THR A 31 -7.79 16.99 12.22
CA THR A 31 -6.90 17.57 11.21
C THR A 31 -5.85 16.55 10.75
N VAL A 32 -5.81 16.29 9.44
CA VAL A 32 -4.97 15.24 8.84
C VAL A 32 -4.01 15.85 7.83
N LEU A 33 -2.72 15.57 7.98
CA LEU A 33 -1.68 15.87 7.00
C LEU A 33 -1.13 14.58 6.39
N LEU A 34 -1.25 14.44 5.08
CA LEU A 34 -0.60 13.38 4.31
C LEU A 34 0.66 13.91 3.60
N LEU A 35 1.83 13.36 3.94
CA LEU A 35 3.10 13.70 3.31
C LEU A 35 3.52 12.60 2.32
N GLU A 36 3.62 12.95 1.03
CA GLU A 36 4.05 12.03 -0.03
C GLU A 36 5.37 12.50 -0.65
N ALA A 37 6.37 11.62 -0.68
CA ALA A 37 7.69 11.92 -1.23
C ALA A 37 7.66 12.14 -2.74
N GLY A 38 6.78 11.43 -3.43
CA GLY A 38 6.56 11.47 -4.86
C GLY A 38 5.75 12.67 -5.35
N ARG A 39 5.55 12.69 -6.68
CA ARG A 39 4.73 13.70 -7.35
C ARG A 39 3.22 13.38 -7.22
N PRO A 40 2.33 14.34 -7.54
CA PRO A 40 0.91 14.02 -7.73
C PRO A 40 0.68 13.01 -8.87
N ASP A 41 -0.36 12.20 -8.77
CA ASP A 41 -0.82 11.32 -9.84
C ASP A 41 -1.77 12.09 -10.77
N TYR A 42 -1.25 12.85 -11.74
CA TYR A 42 -2.12 13.73 -12.53
C TYR A 42 -3.15 12.96 -13.39
N PRO A 43 -4.38 13.49 -13.58
CA PRO A 43 -5.40 12.84 -14.41
C PRO A 43 -5.03 12.67 -15.90
N TRP A 44 -4.10 13.48 -16.41
CA TRP A 44 -3.62 13.47 -17.79
C TRP A 44 -2.39 12.57 -17.99
N ASP A 45 -1.85 12.01 -16.92
CA ASP A 45 -0.64 11.20 -16.95
C ASP A 45 -0.92 9.79 -17.48
N LEU A 46 -0.66 9.60 -18.77
CA LEU A 46 -0.96 8.35 -19.46
C LEU A 46 -0.25 7.14 -18.84
N PHE A 47 0.97 7.28 -18.31
CA PHE A 47 1.71 6.15 -17.76
C PHE A 47 1.13 5.64 -16.44
N ILE A 48 0.39 6.48 -15.71
CA ILE A 48 -0.37 6.05 -14.53
C ILE A 48 -1.77 5.59 -14.94
N GLN A 49 -2.47 6.39 -15.74
CA GLN A 49 -3.90 6.26 -15.93
C GLN A 49 -4.28 5.12 -16.89
N MET A 50 -3.42 4.81 -17.87
CA MET A 50 -3.66 3.78 -18.88
C MET A 50 -3.15 2.41 -18.38
N PRO A 51 -4.03 1.40 -18.18
CA PRO A 51 -3.60 0.07 -17.73
C PRO A 51 -2.52 -0.57 -18.60
N ALA A 52 -2.59 -0.40 -19.92
CA ALA A 52 -1.60 -0.94 -20.86
C ALA A 52 -0.20 -0.34 -20.72
N ALA A 53 -0.05 0.80 -20.02
CA ALA A 53 1.24 1.43 -19.78
C ALA A 53 1.98 0.89 -18.54
N LEU A 54 1.53 -0.20 -17.91
CA LEU A 54 2.01 -0.66 -16.60
C LEU A 54 3.54 -0.83 -16.49
N MET A 55 4.23 -1.16 -17.59
CA MET A 55 5.67 -1.39 -17.60
C MET A 55 6.50 -0.10 -17.63
N PHE A 56 5.94 1.03 -18.10
CA PHE A 56 6.68 2.28 -18.25
C PHE A 56 7.05 3.00 -16.95
N PRO A 57 6.22 2.95 -15.88
CA PRO A 57 6.60 3.50 -14.58
C PRO A 57 7.76 2.76 -13.89
N SER A 58 7.87 1.44 -14.09
CA SER A 58 8.93 0.63 -13.48
C SER A 58 10.31 1.06 -13.98
N GLY A 59 11.26 1.31 -13.07
CA GLY A 59 12.59 1.80 -13.44
C GLY A 59 12.65 3.30 -13.79
N ASN A 60 11.52 4.00 -13.84
CA ASN A 60 11.47 5.42 -14.16
C ASN A 60 11.50 6.29 -12.89
N PRO A 61 12.48 7.19 -12.72
CA PRO A 61 12.66 7.98 -11.48
C PRO A 61 11.49 8.91 -11.14
N PHE A 62 10.60 9.21 -12.09
CA PHE A 62 9.41 10.01 -11.82
C PHE A 62 8.30 9.24 -11.10
N TYR A 63 8.34 7.91 -11.12
CA TYR A 63 7.28 7.04 -10.59
C TYR A 63 7.79 5.97 -9.63
N ASP A 64 9.06 5.60 -9.71
CA ASP A 64 9.64 4.48 -8.99
C ASP A 64 10.82 4.94 -8.13
N TRP A 65 10.92 4.37 -6.93
CA TRP A 65 12.10 4.47 -6.07
C TRP A 65 13.33 3.79 -6.67
N ARG A 66 13.12 2.74 -7.49
CA ARG A 66 14.17 1.97 -8.20
C ARG A 66 15.14 1.27 -7.25
N TYR A 67 14.61 0.65 -6.20
CA TYR A 67 15.42 -0.12 -5.28
C TYR A 67 16.05 -1.32 -5.99
N ARG A 68 17.19 -1.75 -5.46
CA ARG A 68 17.86 -2.99 -5.86
C ARG A 68 18.28 -3.73 -4.61
N SER A 69 18.18 -5.05 -4.64
CA SER A 69 18.72 -5.90 -3.57
C SER A 69 20.25 -5.82 -3.52
N GLU A 70 20.81 -6.30 -2.40
CA GLU A 70 22.21 -6.75 -2.39
C GLU A 70 22.39 -8.01 -3.26
N PRO A 71 23.62 -8.41 -3.60
CA PRO A 71 23.85 -9.60 -4.42
C PRO A 71 23.25 -10.83 -3.74
N GLU A 72 22.28 -11.45 -4.39
CA GLU A 72 21.53 -12.57 -3.84
C GLU A 72 22.32 -13.87 -4.02
N PRO A 73 22.81 -14.51 -2.95
CA PRO A 73 23.69 -15.66 -3.04
C PRO A 73 23.01 -16.84 -3.75
N GLU A 74 21.75 -17.09 -3.42
CA GLU A 74 20.94 -18.17 -4.00
C GLU A 74 20.43 -17.86 -5.41
N MET A 75 20.72 -16.68 -5.94
CA MET A 75 20.40 -16.28 -7.31
C MET A 75 21.64 -15.98 -8.15
N GLY A 76 22.79 -16.56 -7.77
CA GLY A 76 24.05 -16.43 -8.51
C GLY A 76 24.65 -15.02 -8.43
N GLY A 77 24.43 -14.31 -7.32
CA GLY A 77 24.94 -12.96 -7.10
C GLY A 77 24.21 -11.87 -7.89
N ARG A 78 23.03 -12.17 -8.45
CA ARG A 78 22.20 -11.17 -9.13
C ARG A 78 21.71 -10.11 -8.14
N ARG A 79 21.59 -8.88 -8.61
CA ARG A 79 20.88 -7.80 -7.91
C ARG A 79 19.49 -7.64 -8.52
N ILE A 80 18.47 -7.88 -7.72
CA ILE A 80 17.08 -7.89 -8.15
C ILE A 80 16.50 -6.48 -8.05
N ALA A 81 15.79 -6.05 -9.10
CA ALA A 81 15.13 -4.75 -9.10
C ALA A 81 13.79 -4.83 -8.36
N HIS A 82 13.57 -3.93 -7.40
CA HIS A 82 12.31 -3.82 -6.68
C HIS A 82 11.64 -2.49 -7.01
N ALA A 83 10.66 -2.54 -7.92
CA ALA A 83 9.85 -1.38 -8.26
C ALA A 83 8.90 -1.05 -7.10
N ARG A 84 8.93 0.19 -6.63
CA ARG A 84 8.05 0.72 -5.57
C ARG A 84 7.60 2.12 -5.94
N GLY A 85 6.29 2.38 -5.87
CA GLY A 85 5.73 3.65 -6.34
C GLY A 85 6.18 4.84 -5.50
N LYS A 86 6.77 5.84 -6.15
CA LYS A 86 7.13 7.17 -5.63
C LYS A 86 6.25 8.24 -6.28
N VAL A 87 4.96 8.14 -6.03
CA VAL A 87 3.90 8.99 -6.56
C VAL A 87 2.69 8.87 -5.65
N LEU A 88 1.78 9.85 -5.64
CA LEU A 88 0.52 9.73 -4.91
C LEU A 88 -0.27 8.47 -5.35
N GLY A 89 -0.77 7.70 -4.39
CA GLY A 89 -1.27 6.34 -4.54
C GLY A 89 -0.20 5.24 -4.37
N GLY A 90 1.08 5.61 -4.32
CA GLY A 90 2.22 4.71 -4.16
C GLY A 90 2.23 3.59 -5.19
N SER A 91 2.51 2.37 -4.75
CA SER A 91 2.56 1.20 -5.64
C SER A 91 1.22 0.90 -6.33
N SER A 92 0.06 1.30 -5.79
CA SER A 92 -1.22 1.12 -6.50
C SER A 92 -1.33 1.94 -7.80
N SER A 93 -0.53 3.01 -7.91
CA SER A 93 -0.46 3.83 -9.12
C SER A 93 0.43 3.21 -10.21
N ILE A 94 1.19 2.15 -9.90
CA ILE A 94 2.13 1.50 -10.85
C ILE A 94 2.01 -0.04 -10.92
N ASN A 95 1.19 -0.68 -10.10
CA ASN A 95 1.07 -2.15 -10.04
C ASN A 95 0.36 -2.76 -11.28
N GLY A 96 0.26 -4.09 -11.32
CA GLY A 96 -0.48 -4.85 -12.33
C GLY A 96 -2.01 -4.79 -12.24
N MET A 97 -2.57 -4.07 -11.26
CA MET A 97 -4.02 -3.87 -11.02
C MET A 97 -4.84 -5.13 -10.71
N ILE A 98 -4.23 -6.32 -10.66
CA ILE A 98 -4.88 -7.53 -10.18
C ILE A 98 -5.34 -7.30 -8.74
N PHE A 99 -6.59 -7.69 -8.46
CA PHE A 99 -7.14 -7.66 -7.12
C PHE A 99 -7.38 -9.10 -6.64
N GLN A 100 -6.62 -9.47 -5.62
CA GLN A 100 -6.75 -10.74 -4.94
C GLN A 100 -6.63 -10.50 -3.43
N ARG A 101 -7.54 -11.10 -2.66
CA ARG A 101 -7.42 -11.19 -1.20
C ARG A 101 -6.34 -12.23 -0.83
N GLY A 102 -6.03 -12.34 0.46
CA GLY A 102 -5.26 -13.49 0.97
C GLY A 102 -6.13 -14.74 1.10
N ASN A 103 -5.50 -15.89 1.33
CA ASN A 103 -6.21 -17.08 1.76
C ASN A 103 -6.71 -16.89 3.20
N PRO A 104 -7.91 -17.37 3.59
CA PRO A 104 -8.36 -17.31 4.97
C PRO A 104 -7.32 -17.83 5.99
N LEU A 105 -6.57 -18.89 5.64
CA LEU A 105 -5.53 -19.45 6.52
C LEU A 105 -4.32 -18.52 6.71
N ASP A 106 -4.06 -17.58 5.79
CA ASP A 106 -3.02 -16.56 6.00
C ASP A 106 -3.38 -15.65 7.17
N PHE A 107 -4.66 -15.29 7.30
CA PHE A 107 -5.18 -14.47 8.38
C PHE A 107 -5.35 -15.26 9.67
N GLU A 108 -5.77 -16.54 9.61
CA GLU A 108 -5.77 -17.40 10.79
C GLU A 108 -4.36 -17.55 11.38
N ARG A 109 -3.34 -17.63 10.54
CA ARG A 109 -1.94 -17.61 10.98
C ARG A 109 -1.59 -16.31 11.69
N TRP A 110 -2.04 -15.15 11.19
CA TRP A 110 -1.82 -13.86 11.88
C TRP A 110 -2.57 -13.81 13.22
N GLY A 111 -3.82 -14.28 13.24
CA GLY A 111 -4.65 -14.33 14.45
C GLY A 111 -4.12 -15.26 15.55
N ALA A 112 -3.21 -16.18 15.21
CA ALA A 112 -2.57 -17.06 16.17
C ALA A 112 -1.41 -16.39 16.94
N ASP A 113 -0.89 -15.27 16.44
CA ASP A 113 0.18 -14.54 17.12
C ASP A 113 -0.38 -13.70 18.28
N ALA A 114 0.34 -13.70 19.41
CA ALA A 114 -0.08 -12.96 20.61
C ALA A 114 -0.19 -11.44 20.34
N GLY A 115 -1.33 -10.86 20.69
CA GLY A 115 -1.65 -9.45 20.43
C GLY A 115 -2.22 -9.17 19.04
N MET A 116 -2.34 -10.19 18.19
CA MET A 116 -2.91 -10.10 16.84
C MET A 116 -4.22 -10.89 16.69
N GLU A 117 -4.87 -11.26 17.80
CA GLU A 117 -6.02 -12.17 17.81
C GLU A 117 -7.22 -11.66 16.98
N SER A 118 -7.34 -10.35 16.81
CA SER A 118 -8.35 -9.68 15.99
C SER A 118 -7.98 -9.55 14.49
N TRP A 119 -6.91 -10.20 14.04
CA TRP A 119 -6.47 -10.23 12.64
C TRP A 119 -6.78 -11.55 11.93
N ASN A 120 -7.60 -12.42 12.53
CA ASN A 120 -8.11 -13.62 11.87
C ASN A 120 -9.09 -13.30 10.73
N TRP A 121 -9.42 -14.31 9.90
CA TRP A 121 -10.23 -14.08 8.70
C TRP A 121 -11.61 -13.48 9.01
N ALA A 122 -12.25 -13.96 10.09
CA ALA A 122 -13.57 -13.49 10.48
C ALA A 122 -13.59 -11.99 10.81
N HIS A 123 -12.52 -11.46 11.43
CA HIS A 123 -12.40 -10.03 11.71
C HIS A 123 -11.98 -9.22 10.47
N CYS A 124 -11.16 -9.79 9.57
CA CYS A 124 -10.73 -9.11 8.35
C CYS A 124 -11.80 -9.06 7.25
N LEU A 125 -12.68 -10.08 7.15
CA LEU A 125 -13.68 -10.18 6.09
C LEU A 125 -14.62 -8.96 6.00
N PRO A 126 -15.15 -8.39 7.10
CA PRO A 126 -15.91 -7.14 7.05
C PRO A 126 -15.15 -5.97 6.44
N TYR A 127 -13.83 -5.88 6.64
CA TYR A 127 -13.01 -4.81 6.03
C TYR A 127 -12.75 -5.06 4.54
N PHE A 128 -12.58 -6.32 4.12
CA PHE A 128 -12.57 -6.67 2.70
C PHE A 128 -13.90 -6.32 2.03
N ARG A 129 -15.03 -6.62 2.66
CA ARG A 129 -16.35 -6.22 2.14
C ARG A 129 -16.47 -4.69 2.08
N ARG A 130 -16.08 -3.98 3.13
CA ARG A 130 -16.17 -2.51 3.20
C ARG A 130 -15.30 -1.79 2.16
N MET A 131 -14.17 -2.39 1.74
CA MET A 131 -13.27 -1.74 0.79
C MET A 131 -13.71 -1.94 -0.68
N GLU A 132 -14.51 -2.95 -0.98
CA GLU A 132 -14.80 -3.42 -2.33
C GLU A 132 -16.21 -3.06 -2.83
N ASN A 133 -16.30 -2.83 -4.13
CA ASN A 133 -17.54 -2.84 -4.91
C ASN A 133 -17.34 -3.79 -6.09
N ALA A 134 -17.62 -5.07 -5.86
CA ALA A 134 -17.44 -6.16 -6.80
C ALA A 134 -18.63 -6.26 -7.76
N LEU A 135 -18.45 -5.76 -8.99
CA LEU A 135 -19.53 -5.68 -9.98
C LEU A 135 -20.01 -7.05 -10.49
N ALA A 136 -19.17 -8.08 -10.36
CA ALA A 136 -19.47 -9.44 -10.79
C ALA A 136 -20.07 -10.32 -9.68
N ALA A 137 -20.24 -9.78 -8.46
CA ALA A 137 -20.81 -10.53 -7.34
C ALA A 137 -22.34 -10.52 -7.41
N ASP A 138 -22.96 -11.63 -6.98
CA ASP A 138 -24.41 -11.72 -6.87
C ASP A 138 -24.95 -10.80 -5.76
N VAL A 139 -26.19 -10.34 -5.91
CA VAL A 139 -26.84 -9.42 -4.94
C VAL A 139 -26.85 -10.02 -3.53
N ASP A 140 -27.00 -11.33 -3.41
CA ASP A 140 -27.05 -12.07 -2.14
C ASP A 140 -25.69 -12.66 -1.71
N ASP A 141 -24.59 -12.31 -2.40
CA ASP A 141 -23.24 -12.75 -2.02
C ASP A 141 -22.77 -12.14 -0.68
N ASP A 142 -22.65 -12.96 0.36
CA ASP A 142 -22.21 -12.52 1.69
C ASP A 142 -20.69 -12.30 1.82
N PHE A 143 -19.89 -12.74 0.85
CA PHE A 143 -18.42 -12.65 0.87
C PHE A 143 -17.89 -11.38 0.21
N ARG A 144 -18.58 -10.84 -0.80
CA ARG A 144 -18.11 -9.72 -1.61
C ARG A 144 -18.72 -8.39 -1.16
N GLY A 145 -17.93 -7.32 -1.25
CA GLY A 145 -18.39 -5.94 -1.03
C GLY A 145 -19.10 -5.39 -2.27
N LYS A 146 -20.07 -4.49 -2.10
CA LYS A 146 -20.93 -3.99 -3.19
C LYS A 146 -21.04 -2.46 -3.23
N ASP A 147 -20.45 -1.79 -2.25
CA ASP A 147 -20.63 -0.36 -1.98
C ASP A 147 -19.32 0.34 -1.60
N GLY A 148 -18.21 -0.40 -1.54
CA GLY A 148 -16.89 0.14 -1.25
C GLY A 148 -16.31 1.03 -2.36
N PRO A 149 -15.28 1.81 -2.04
CA PRO A 149 -14.69 2.76 -3.00
C PRO A 149 -13.86 2.09 -4.10
N LEU A 150 -13.38 0.85 -3.89
CA LEU A 150 -12.68 0.09 -4.93
C LEU A 150 -13.70 -0.63 -5.82
N VAL A 151 -14.02 -0.01 -6.96
CA VAL A 151 -14.81 -0.67 -8.00
C VAL A 151 -13.97 -1.76 -8.68
N LEU A 152 -14.40 -3.00 -8.54
CA LEU A 152 -13.74 -4.18 -9.07
C LEU A 152 -14.50 -4.70 -10.29
N GLU A 153 -13.82 -4.72 -11.43
CA GLU A 153 -14.31 -5.34 -12.66
C GLU A 153 -13.64 -6.69 -12.85
N ARG A 154 -14.39 -7.75 -13.16
CA ARG A 154 -13.79 -9.03 -13.54
C ARG A 154 -13.25 -8.94 -14.96
N GLY A 155 -12.03 -9.43 -15.18
CA GLY A 155 -11.46 -9.50 -16.53
C GLY A 155 -12.37 -10.34 -17.44
N PRO A 156 -12.65 -9.90 -18.68
CA PRO A 156 -13.58 -10.61 -19.56
C PRO A 156 -13.02 -11.95 -20.06
N ALA A 157 -11.69 -12.14 -19.99
CA ALA A 157 -10.98 -13.35 -20.41
C ALA A 157 -11.37 -13.86 -21.81
N THR A 158 -11.67 -12.94 -22.75
CA THR A 158 -12.19 -13.26 -24.09
C THR A 158 -11.14 -13.75 -25.08
N ASN A 159 -9.85 -13.56 -24.79
CA ASN A 159 -8.78 -14.10 -25.64
C ASN A 159 -8.85 -15.64 -25.61
N PRO A 160 -8.85 -16.34 -26.76
CA PRO A 160 -8.91 -17.80 -26.82
C PRO A 160 -7.85 -18.52 -25.97
N LEU A 161 -6.70 -17.89 -25.72
CA LEU A 161 -5.66 -18.43 -24.85
C LEU A 161 -6.11 -18.61 -23.40
N PHE A 162 -7.03 -17.78 -22.89
CA PHE A 162 -7.58 -17.97 -21.56
C PHE A 162 -8.46 -19.23 -21.50
N GLY A 163 -9.31 -19.44 -22.50
CA GLY A 163 -10.13 -20.66 -22.61
C GLY A 163 -9.25 -21.90 -22.61
N ALA A 164 -8.26 -21.94 -23.52
CA ALA A 164 -7.30 -23.03 -23.61
C ALA A 164 -6.55 -23.28 -22.28
N PHE A 165 -6.14 -22.22 -21.58
CA PHE A 165 -5.48 -22.34 -20.28
C PHE A 165 -6.41 -22.92 -19.20
N PHE A 166 -7.66 -22.47 -19.15
CA PHE A 166 -8.63 -22.98 -18.18
C PHE A 166 -9.03 -24.44 -18.46
N ASP A 167 -9.17 -24.82 -19.73
CA ASP A 167 -9.48 -26.19 -20.13
C ASP A 167 -8.31 -27.12 -19.79
N ALA A 168 -7.07 -26.71 -20.08
CA ALA A 168 -5.87 -27.46 -19.71
C ALA A 168 -5.73 -27.65 -18.19
N ALA A 169 -6.12 -26.66 -17.38
CA ALA A 169 -6.12 -26.80 -15.92
C ALA A 169 -7.11 -27.89 -15.46
N VAL A 170 -8.29 -27.97 -16.08
CA VAL A 170 -9.28 -29.02 -15.79
C VAL A 170 -8.78 -30.40 -16.24
N GLU A 171 -8.18 -30.50 -17.42
CA GLU A 171 -7.55 -31.74 -17.91
C GLU A 171 -6.43 -32.24 -16.98
N ALA A 172 -5.68 -31.30 -16.37
CA ALA A 172 -4.66 -31.60 -15.37
C ALA A 172 -5.22 -31.96 -13.97
N GLY A 173 -6.56 -31.97 -13.80
CA GLY A 173 -7.22 -32.35 -12.56
C GLY A 173 -7.52 -31.21 -11.60
N TYR A 174 -7.30 -29.94 -12.00
CA TYR A 174 -7.63 -28.78 -11.17
C TYR A 174 -9.06 -28.30 -11.40
N SER A 175 -9.64 -27.69 -10.37
CA SER A 175 -10.99 -27.12 -10.47
C SER A 175 -10.99 -25.70 -11.02
N ARG A 176 -12.06 -25.33 -11.73
CA ARG A 176 -12.39 -23.91 -11.95
C ARG A 176 -13.05 -23.32 -10.70
N THR A 177 -12.86 -22.03 -10.49
CA THR A 177 -13.64 -21.26 -9.51
C THR A 177 -14.42 -20.17 -10.24
N SER A 178 -15.58 -19.78 -9.70
CA SER A 178 -16.35 -18.64 -10.21
C SER A 178 -15.81 -17.31 -9.69
N ASP A 179 -15.16 -17.32 -8.53
CA ASP A 179 -14.56 -16.14 -7.89
C ASP A 179 -13.38 -16.55 -6.98
N VAL A 180 -12.17 -16.12 -7.33
CA VAL A 180 -10.95 -16.35 -6.54
C VAL A 180 -10.95 -15.63 -5.18
N ASN A 181 -11.88 -14.70 -4.97
CA ASN A 181 -12.05 -13.95 -3.73
C ASN A 181 -13.38 -14.30 -3.04
N GLY A 182 -14.13 -15.27 -3.57
CA GLY A 182 -15.39 -15.77 -3.01
C GLY A 182 -15.19 -16.92 -2.03
N TYR A 183 -16.23 -17.72 -1.85
CA TYR A 183 -16.23 -18.85 -0.90
C TYR A 183 -15.08 -19.84 -1.14
N ARG A 184 -14.78 -20.16 -2.41
CA ARG A 184 -13.70 -21.09 -2.79
C ARG A 184 -12.64 -20.38 -3.62
N GLN A 185 -11.53 -20.02 -2.97
CA GLN A 185 -10.39 -19.38 -3.62
C GLN A 185 -9.61 -20.35 -4.53
N GLU A 186 -9.43 -21.61 -4.10
CA GLU A 186 -8.69 -22.60 -4.89
C GLU A 186 -9.37 -22.87 -6.23
N GLY A 187 -8.60 -22.69 -7.30
CA GLY A 187 -9.01 -23.00 -8.66
C GLY A 187 -8.60 -21.94 -9.67
N PHE A 188 -9.00 -22.16 -10.92
CA PHE A 188 -8.65 -21.32 -12.05
C PHE A 188 -9.85 -20.47 -12.50
N ALA A 189 -9.67 -19.15 -12.52
CA ALA A 189 -10.70 -18.19 -12.97
C ALA A 189 -10.09 -16.87 -13.46
N PRO A 190 -10.87 -16.04 -14.17
CA PRO A 190 -10.51 -14.65 -14.40
C PRO A 190 -10.40 -13.87 -13.09
N PHE A 191 -9.37 -13.03 -12.98
CA PHE A 191 -9.18 -12.18 -11.81
C PHE A 191 -10.01 -10.90 -11.87
N ASP A 192 -10.38 -10.40 -10.70
CA ASP A 192 -10.85 -9.03 -10.53
C ASP A 192 -9.68 -8.05 -10.70
N ARG A 193 -10.00 -6.84 -11.16
CA ARG A 193 -9.01 -5.79 -11.41
C ARG A 193 -9.49 -4.43 -10.93
N ASN A 194 -8.53 -3.63 -10.46
CA ASN A 194 -8.70 -2.21 -10.15
C ASN A 194 -8.58 -1.36 -11.43
N VAL A 195 -9.50 -1.58 -12.37
CA VAL A 195 -9.67 -0.79 -13.57
C VAL A 195 -11.14 -0.42 -13.64
N HIS A 196 -11.43 0.87 -13.78
CA HIS A 196 -12.80 1.34 -13.91
C HIS A 196 -12.94 2.36 -15.04
N LYS A 197 -13.88 2.11 -15.95
CA LYS A 197 -14.11 2.90 -17.19
C LYS A 197 -12.81 3.06 -18.00
N GLY A 198 -12.09 1.94 -18.19
CA GLY A 198 -10.86 1.88 -18.97
C GLY A 198 -9.63 2.53 -18.34
N ARG A 199 -9.72 2.99 -17.08
CA ARG A 199 -8.64 3.69 -16.38
C ARG A 199 -8.26 2.97 -15.09
N ARG A 200 -6.97 2.94 -14.77
CA ARG A 200 -6.45 2.46 -13.48
C ARG A 200 -7.18 3.13 -12.32
N LEU A 201 -7.63 2.33 -11.34
CA LEU A 201 -8.23 2.80 -10.10
C LEU A 201 -7.23 2.62 -8.94
N SER A 202 -6.31 3.57 -8.79
CA SER A 202 -5.36 3.58 -7.66
C SER A 202 -6.05 3.92 -6.34
N ALA A 203 -5.39 3.67 -5.22
CA ALA A 203 -5.88 4.07 -3.90
C ALA A 203 -6.07 5.59 -3.79
N SER A 204 -5.19 6.39 -4.42
CA SER A 204 -5.38 7.85 -4.52
C SER A 204 -6.69 8.18 -5.21
N ARG A 205 -6.99 7.55 -6.35
CA ARG A 205 -8.21 7.82 -7.11
C ARG A 205 -9.48 7.33 -6.41
N ALA A 206 -9.41 6.20 -5.71
CA ALA A 206 -10.56 5.60 -5.01
C ALA A 206 -10.88 6.26 -3.67
N TYR A 207 -9.86 6.51 -2.83
CA TYR A 207 -10.05 7.00 -1.47
C TYR A 207 -9.76 8.49 -1.32
N LEU A 208 -8.67 8.98 -1.93
CA LEU A 208 -8.16 10.30 -1.59
C LEU A 208 -8.81 11.43 -2.42
N ARG A 209 -8.79 11.30 -3.74
CA ARG A 209 -9.26 12.33 -4.68
C ARG A 209 -10.71 12.78 -4.47
N PRO A 210 -11.67 11.89 -4.16
CA PRO A 210 -13.04 12.31 -3.90
C PRO A 210 -13.20 13.24 -2.69
N HIS A 211 -12.17 13.39 -1.86
CA HIS A 211 -12.23 14.04 -0.56
C HIS A 211 -11.14 15.11 -0.37
N LEU A 212 -10.44 15.51 -1.43
CA LEU A 212 -9.37 16.53 -1.38
C LEU A 212 -9.89 17.95 -1.08
N ASP A 213 -11.20 18.17 -1.18
CA ASP A 213 -11.89 19.42 -0.85
C ASP A 213 -12.23 19.55 0.64
N ARG A 214 -12.07 18.47 1.43
CA ARG A 214 -12.27 18.50 2.88
C ARG A 214 -11.30 19.51 3.53
N PRO A 215 -11.79 20.50 4.32
CA PRO A 215 -10.94 21.55 4.88
C PRO A 215 -9.95 21.03 5.94
N ASN A 216 -10.25 19.89 6.56
CA ASN A 216 -9.42 19.24 7.57
C ASN A 216 -8.41 18.23 7.00
N LEU A 217 -8.36 18.04 5.66
CA LEU A 217 -7.40 17.14 5.00
C LEU A 217 -6.41 17.95 4.16
N THR A 218 -5.14 17.92 4.54
CA THR A 218 -4.05 18.53 3.77
C THR A 218 -3.17 17.45 3.15
N VAL A 219 -2.95 17.52 1.84
CA VAL A 219 -2.05 16.60 1.12
C VAL A 219 -0.86 17.38 0.56
N ARG A 220 0.36 16.97 0.91
CA ARG A 220 1.60 17.57 0.41
C ARG A 220 2.44 16.53 -0.31
N THR A 221 2.50 16.68 -1.64
CA THR A 221 3.42 15.92 -2.49
C THR A 221 4.80 16.57 -2.55
N ARG A 222 5.79 15.81 -3.02
CA ARG A 222 7.22 16.18 -3.05
C ARG A 222 7.74 16.56 -1.66
N SER A 223 7.26 15.83 -0.65
CA SER A 223 7.57 16.01 0.77
C SER A 223 8.12 14.70 1.32
N GLN A 224 9.44 14.54 1.33
CA GLN A 224 10.08 13.33 1.83
C GLN A 224 10.36 13.49 3.32
N VAL A 225 9.70 12.69 4.15
CA VAL A 225 10.00 12.63 5.59
C VAL A 225 11.40 12.03 5.79
N THR A 226 12.16 12.64 6.69
CA THR A 226 13.56 12.33 6.97
C THR A 226 13.83 11.91 8.40
N GLY A 227 12.89 12.16 9.33
CA GLY A 227 13.03 11.76 10.72
C GLY A 227 11.74 12.01 11.49
N ILE A 228 11.56 11.26 12.58
CA ILE A 228 10.50 11.43 13.57
C ILE A 228 11.04 12.28 14.72
N ASN A 229 10.25 13.24 15.19
CA ASN A 229 10.58 14.04 16.37
C ASN A 229 10.07 13.33 17.63
N TRP A 230 10.85 13.38 18.72
CA TRP A 230 10.61 12.61 19.94
C TRP A 230 10.57 13.47 21.19
N GLU A 231 9.70 13.09 22.12
CA GLU A 231 9.74 13.48 23.53
C GLU A 231 9.80 12.19 24.36
N GLY A 232 10.99 11.85 24.88
CA GLY A 232 11.25 10.50 25.40
C GLY A 232 11.09 9.45 24.29
N THR A 233 10.11 8.56 24.44
CA THR A 233 9.74 7.56 23.42
C THR A 233 8.45 7.91 22.67
N ARG A 234 7.84 9.08 22.95
CA ARG A 234 6.63 9.53 22.28
C ARG A 234 6.97 10.31 21.01
N ALA A 235 6.42 9.91 19.88
CA ALA A 235 6.51 10.69 18.64
C ALA A 235 5.67 11.97 18.75
N THR A 236 6.23 13.11 18.40
CA THR A 236 5.60 14.44 18.52
C THR A 236 5.46 15.19 17.20
N GLY A 237 6.02 14.64 16.12
CA GLY A 237 6.06 15.30 14.82
C GLY A 237 7.01 14.60 13.86
N VAL A 238 7.20 15.21 12.69
CA VAL A 238 8.19 14.75 11.71
C VAL A 238 8.94 15.90 11.05
N ASP A 239 10.22 15.63 10.75
CA ASP A 239 11.04 16.46 9.88
C ASP A 239 10.94 15.95 8.43
N TYR A 240 10.73 16.84 7.48
CA TYR A 240 10.66 16.49 6.07
C TYR A 240 11.35 17.52 5.16
N LEU A 241 11.77 17.04 3.99
CA LEU A 241 12.30 17.86 2.91
C LEU A 241 11.22 18.13 1.89
N ARG A 242 10.96 19.41 1.62
CA ARG A 242 10.06 19.86 0.56
C ARG A 242 10.75 20.91 -0.29
N ARG A 243 10.92 20.63 -1.59
CA ARG A 243 11.65 21.52 -2.53
C ARG A 243 13.03 21.95 -1.99
N ASN A 244 13.80 20.98 -1.47
CA ASN A 244 15.12 21.17 -0.84
C ASN A 244 15.15 22.08 0.41
N ARG A 245 13.99 22.36 1.01
CA ARG A 245 13.91 23.05 2.31
C ARG A 245 13.51 22.05 3.38
N ARG A 246 14.24 22.07 4.48
CA ARG A 246 13.89 21.32 5.68
C ARG A 246 12.76 22.03 6.40
N THR A 247 11.75 21.27 6.81
CA THR A 247 10.57 21.77 7.52
C THR A 247 10.17 20.72 8.55
N SER A 248 9.58 21.16 9.65
CA SER A 248 9.05 20.30 10.69
C SER A 248 7.56 20.55 10.84
N VAL A 249 6.83 19.54 11.30
CA VAL A 249 5.40 19.64 11.61
C VAL A 249 5.11 18.84 12.87
N ASP A 250 4.35 19.44 13.77
CA ASP A 250 3.92 18.80 15.01
C ASP A 250 2.71 17.89 14.74
N ALA A 251 2.64 16.77 15.45
CA ALA A 251 1.61 15.76 15.29
C ALA A 251 1.06 15.31 16.66
N GLY A 252 -0.26 15.09 16.73
CA GLY A 252 -0.85 14.28 17.80
C GLY A 252 -0.38 12.83 17.70
N GLU A 253 -0.51 12.26 16.51
CA GLU A 253 -0.06 10.92 16.12
C GLU A 253 0.68 10.94 14.78
N VAL A 254 1.74 10.14 14.69
CA VAL A 254 2.51 9.91 13.45
C VAL A 254 2.23 8.50 12.95
N ILE A 255 1.72 8.38 11.73
CA ILE A 255 1.33 7.10 11.13
C ILE A 255 2.24 6.79 9.94
N LEU A 256 3.00 5.70 10.02
CA LEU A 256 3.98 5.34 8.99
C LEU A 256 3.37 4.45 7.90
N CYS A 257 3.17 5.04 6.73
CA CYS A 257 2.66 4.39 5.52
C CYS A 257 3.71 4.37 4.38
N GLY A 258 5.00 4.32 4.73
CA GLY A 258 6.11 4.27 3.78
C GLY A 258 6.23 2.95 3.02
N GLY A 259 5.47 1.93 3.41
CA GLY A 259 5.54 0.58 2.85
C GLY A 259 6.70 -0.23 3.42
N ALA A 260 6.81 -1.48 2.97
CA ALA A 260 7.70 -2.49 3.56
C ALA A 260 9.19 -2.12 3.56
N ILE A 261 9.64 -1.19 2.70
CA ILE A 261 11.04 -0.74 2.63
C ILE A 261 11.23 0.58 3.40
N ASN A 262 10.43 1.61 3.11
CA ASN A 262 10.66 2.94 3.68
C ASN A 262 10.17 3.11 5.12
N THR A 263 9.17 2.35 5.57
CA THR A 263 8.74 2.40 6.98
C THR A 263 9.85 1.96 7.93
N PRO A 264 10.44 0.75 7.81
CA PRO A 264 11.54 0.34 8.68
C PRO A 264 12.77 1.21 8.51
N GLN A 265 13.08 1.67 7.29
CA GLN A 265 14.17 2.62 7.07
C GLN A 265 13.98 3.92 7.86
N LEU A 266 12.79 4.53 7.82
CA LEU A 266 12.52 5.76 8.55
C LEU A 266 12.56 5.55 10.07
N LEU A 267 12.06 4.41 10.56
CA LEU A 267 12.18 4.04 11.97
C LEU A 267 13.65 3.96 12.39
N GLN A 268 14.49 3.24 11.63
CA GLN A 268 15.93 3.13 11.89
C GLN A 268 16.62 4.49 11.86
N LEU A 269 16.37 5.31 10.83
CA LEU A 269 16.89 6.69 10.73
C LEU A 269 16.44 7.59 11.90
N SER A 270 15.33 7.25 12.55
CA SER A 270 14.77 7.98 13.69
C SER A 270 15.15 7.37 15.04
N GLY A 271 16.04 6.38 15.08
CA GLY A 271 16.53 5.76 16.31
C GLY A 271 15.69 4.59 16.83
N VAL A 272 14.81 3.98 16.02
CA VAL A 272 14.05 2.78 16.38
C VAL A 272 14.56 1.59 15.56
N GLY A 273 15.27 0.66 16.20
CA GLY A 273 15.92 -0.47 15.53
C GLY A 273 16.93 -1.19 16.43
N ASP A 274 17.76 -2.05 15.86
CA ASP A 274 18.87 -2.71 16.58
C ASP A 274 19.94 -1.68 17.00
N THR A 275 20.12 -1.51 18.31
CA THR A 275 21.09 -0.57 18.88
C THR A 275 22.51 -0.73 18.36
N ALA A 276 22.97 -1.97 18.16
CA ALA A 276 24.34 -2.20 17.70
C ALA A 276 24.51 -1.71 16.25
N MET A 277 23.56 -2.02 15.38
CA MET A 277 23.53 -1.58 13.99
C MET A 277 23.37 -0.05 13.87
N LEU A 278 22.47 0.55 14.66
CA LEU A 278 22.24 2.00 14.65
C LEU A 278 23.48 2.78 15.13
N SER A 279 24.15 2.29 16.17
CA SER A 279 25.36 2.94 16.71
C SER A 279 26.51 2.97 15.69
N GLN A 280 26.68 1.91 14.90
CA GLN A 280 27.69 1.87 13.83
C GLN A 280 27.45 2.92 12.74
N LEU A 281 26.20 3.34 12.56
CA LEU A 281 25.79 4.39 11.62
C LEU A 281 25.77 5.80 12.24
N GLY A 282 26.18 5.93 13.51
CA GLY A 282 26.14 7.21 14.24
C GLY A 282 24.73 7.67 14.61
N ILE A 283 23.75 6.76 14.62
CA ILE A 283 22.36 7.05 14.98
C ILE A 283 22.18 6.71 16.46
N ARG A 284 21.67 7.68 17.23
CA ARG A 284 21.31 7.47 18.63
C ARG A 284 20.01 6.64 18.70
N THR A 285 20.05 5.52 19.42
CA THR A 285 18.85 4.74 19.71
C THR A 285 17.90 5.50 20.65
N VAL A 286 16.62 5.51 20.28
CA VAL A 286 15.47 5.94 21.08
C VAL A 286 14.76 4.72 21.65
N VAL A 287 14.51 3.69 20.83
CA VAL A 287 13.94 2.40 21.23
C VAL A 287 14.73 1.28 20.59
N ASP A 288 15.24 0.36 21.41
CA ASP A 288 15.89 -0.85 20.94
C ASP A 288 14.82 -1.85 20.49
N LEU A 289 14.71 -2.06 19.18
CA LEU A 289 13.72 -2.95 18.58
C LEU A 289 14.34 -3.67 17.37
N PRO A 290 15.11 -4.75 17.60
CA PRO A 290 15.92 -5.40 16.57
C PRO A 290 15.09 -6.03 15.44
N GLY A 291 13.78 -6.22 15.63
CA GLY A 291 12.87 -6.68 14.58
C GLY A 291 12.63 -5.66 13.45
N VAL A 292 12.95 -4.37 13.65
CA VAL A 292 12.74 -3.35 12.62
C VAL A 292 13.67 -3.56 11.44
N GLY A 293 13.08 -3.86 10.27
CA GLY A 293 13.80 -4.18 9.04
C GLY A 293 14.15 -5.65 8.87
N ALA A 294 13.85 -6.49 9.87
CA ALA A 294 13.98 -7.94 9.78
C ALA A 294 12.70 -8.59 9.19
N ASN A 295 12.72 -9.92 9.03
CA ASN A 295 11.59 -10.74 8.56
C ASN A 295 10.95 -10.25 7.24
N MET A 296 11.75 -9.65 6.35
CA MET A 296 11.29 -9.26 5.02
C MET A 296 10.93 -10.50 4.22
N GLN A 297 9.74 -10.49 3.65
CA GLN A 297 9.22 -11.54 2.78
C GLN A 297 8.77 -10.90 1.46
N ASP A 298 8.98 -11.62 0.36
CA ASP A 298 8.50 -11.23 -0.97
C ASP A 298 8.12 -12.51 -1.72
N HIS A 299 7.22 -12.41 -2.70
CA HIS A 299 6.99 -13.50 -3.64
C HIS A 299 8.02 -13.38 -4.77
N LEU A 300 8.75 -14.47 -5.04
CA LEU A 300 9.72 -14.49 -6.12
C LEU A 300 8.96 -14.52 -7.46
N GLU A 301 9.11 -13.44 -8.23
CA GLU A 301 8.60 -13.30 -9.61
C GLU A 301 9.69 -13.59 -10.65
#